data_AF-A0A1Y3SYY8-F1
#
_entry.id   AF-A0A1Y3SYY8-F1
#
_cell.length_a   1.000
_cell.length_b   1.000
_cell.length_c   1.000
_cell.angle_alpha   90.00
_cell.angle_beta   90.00
_cell.angle_gamma   90.00
#
_symmetry.space_group_name_H-M   'P 1'
#
loop_
_entity.id
_entity.type
_entity.pdbx_description
1 polymer ?
#
loop_
_entity_poly.entity_id
_entity_poly.type
_entity_poly.pdbx_seq_one_letter_code
_entity_poly.pdbx_strand_id
1 'polypeptide(L)'
;MKMRWVLLSVTALTIAAAVYGGAVIRPTFTDYTSQENWKEHFMVAGVDGSFGVDNCGVMKEYLPQSPYILRVEVLGDLEVLFGQAQQKVKVKQVYAGDGLEVGREIYLSRRGWSVVFVEPYSIERQYVNIMDVGREYLVFANGEIDALDSDLPVYSCCKGFEKETGETVSFLVAPVFCYDHTDNVPLQATGNYGTYVPYSEAKDNEFFGMTSEMVEAWEQLKAEMIQKYPR
;
A
#
# COMPACT_ATOMS: atom_id res chain seq x y z
N MET A 1 -32.38 31.11 -43.67
CA MET A 1 -32.49 29.65 -43.43
C MET A 1 -31.13 28.99 -43.15
N LYS A 2 -30.09 29.21 -43.96
CA LYS A 2 -28.73 28.63 -43.77
C LYS A 2 -28.04 28.97 -42.44
N MET A 3 -28.19 30.21 -41.93
CA MET A 3 -27.58 30.65 -40.67
C MET A 3 -28.08 29.86 -39.44
N ARG A 4 -29.36 29.46 -39.42
CA ARG A 4 -29.95 28.67 -38.31
C ARG A 4 -29.36 27.26 -38.25
N TRP A 5 -29.13 26.64 -39.42
CA TRP A 5 -28.53 25.31 -39.50
C TRP A 5 -27.06 25.31 -39.08
N VAL A 6 -26.30 26.35 -39.46
CA VAL A 6 -24.92 26.54 -38.97
C VAL A 6 -24.89 26.78 -37.46
N LEU A 7 -25.77 27.65 -36.93
CA LEU A 7 -25.83 27.90 -35.48
C LEU A 7 -26.19 26.64 -34.69
N LEU A 8 -27.13 25.83 -35.19
CA LEU A 8 -27.52 24.56 -34.57
C LEU A 8 -26.34 23.59 -34.51
N SER A 9 -25.59 23.42 -35.60
CA SER A 9 -24.43 22.54 -35.64
C SER A 9 -23.31 22.99 -34.71
N VAL A 10 -23.00 24.29 -34.68
CA VAL A 10 -22.00 24.84 -33.76
C VAL A 10 -22.43 24.66 -32.31
N THR A 11 -23.69 24.95 -31.98
CA THR A 11 -24.23 24.75 -30.62
C THR A 11 -24.14 23.29 -30.19
N ALA A 12 -24.50 22.36 -31.07
CA ALA A 12 -24.41 20.92 -30.79
C ALA A 12 -22.96 20.48 -30.56
N LEU A 13 -22.00 20.96 -31.35
CA LEU A 13 -20.57 20.68 -31.17
C LEU A 13 -20.04 21.25 -29.87
N THR A 14 -20.43 22.47 -29.49
CA THR A 14 -20.03 23.08 -28.20
C THR A 14 -20.57 22.28 -27.02
N ILE A 15 -21.83 21.85 -27.08
CA ILE A 15 -22.42 20.99 -26.03
C ILE A 15 -21.69 19.63 -25.98
N ALA A 16 -21.41 19.01 -27.13
CA ALA A 16 -20.69 17.74 -27.18
C ALA A 16 -19.27 17.87 -26.60
N ALA A 17 -18.55 18.95 -26.93
CA ALA A 17 -17.23 19.23 -26.38
C ALA A 17 -17.28 19.50 -24.86
N ALA A 18 -18.29 20.23 -24.37
CA ALA A 18 -18.48 20.48 -22.94
C ALA A 18 -18.84 19.18 -22.19
N VAL A 19 -19.67 18.32 -22.76
CA VAL A 19 -20.02 17.01 -22.19
C VAL A 19 -18.80 16.09 -22.18
N TYR A 20 -18.03 16.03 -23.28
CA TYR A 20 -16.81 15.23 -23.35
C TYR A 20 -15.76 15.73 -22.34
N GLY A 21 -15.53 17.04 -22.29
CA GLY A 21 -14.64 17.66 -21.29
C GLY A 21 -15.09 17.38 -19.85
N GLY A 22 -16.40 17.50 -19.57
CA GLY A 22 -16.95 17.31 -18.23
C GLY A 22 -17.03 15.86 -17.77
N ALA A 23 -17.40 14.93 -18.66
CA ALA A 23 -17.66 13.53 -18.30
C ALA A 23 -16.45 12.61 -18.54
N VAL A 24 -15.56 12.94 -19.48
CA VAL A 24 -14.42 12.09 -19.86
C VAL A 24 -13.11 12.68 -19.35
N ILE A 25 -12.90 13.99 -19.51
CA ILE A 25 -11.62 14.62 -19.16
C ILE A 25 -11.58 15.05 -17.69
N ARG A 26 -12.64 15.66 -17.15
CA ARG A 26 -12.63 16.14 -15.75
C ARG A 26 -12.30 15.05 -14.72
N PRO A 27 -12.81 13.80 -14.82
CA PRO A 27 -12.42 12.73 -13.90
C PRO A 27 -10.91 12.44 -13.92
N THR A 28 -10.21 12.63 -15.05
CA THR A 28 -8.76 12.37 -15.16
C THR A 28 -7.90 13.43 -14.47
N PHE A 29 -8.48 14.56 -14.07
CA PHE A 29 -7.81 15.64 -13.32
C PHE A 29 -8.41 15.86 -11.93
N THR A 30 -9.43 15.08 -11.55
CA THR A 30 -10.04 15.22 -10.23
C THR A 30 -9.17 14.53 -9.21
N ASP A 31 -8.60 15.31 -8.29
CA ASP A 31 -7.88 14.77 -7.15
C ASP A 31 -8.88 14.21 -6.13
N TYR A 32 -9.19 12.92 -6.25
CA TYR A 32 -10.05 12.22 -5.30
C TYR A 32 -9.45 12.15 -3.89
N THR A 33 -8.12 12.25 -3.75
CA THR A 33 -7.44 12.18 -2.44
C THR A 33 -7.56 13.49 -1.65
N SER A 34 -7.98 14.59 -2.29
CA SER A 34 -8.28 15.87 -1.63
C SER A 34 -9.60 15.88 -0.86
N GLN A 35 -10.45 14.86 -1.03
CA GLN A 35 -11.74 14.77 -0.35
C GLN A 35 -11.58 14.24 1.08
N GLU A 36 -12.40 14.74 2.02
CA GLU A 36 -12.46 14.15 3.35
C GLU A 36 -12.89 12.68 3.25
N ASN A 37 -12.27 11.81 4.06
CA ASN A 37 -12.54 10.38 4.09
C ASN A 37 -12.44 9.69 2.72
N TRP A 38 -11.64 10.23 1.79
CA TRP A 38 -11.53 9.70 0.43
C TRP A 38 -11.29 8.19 0.40
N LYS A 39 -10.50 7.68 1.35
CA LYS A 39 -10.16 6.25 1.49
C LYS A 39 -11.39 5.36 1.61
N GLU A 40 -12.47 5.84 2.24
CA GLU A 40 -13.71 5.08 2.42
C GLU A 40 -14.45 4.83 1.09
N HIS A 41 -14.06 5.51 0.01
CA HIS A 41 -14.57 5.28 -1.35
C HIS A 41 -13.74 4.29 -2.16
N PHE A 42 -12.68 3.71 -1.57
CA PHE A 42 -11.77 2.78 -2.24
C PHE A 42 -11.92 1.37 -1.68
N MET A 43 -11.48 0.42 -2.48
CA MET A 43 -11.41 -0.99 -2.15
C MET A 43 -9.97 -1.38 -1.77
N VAL A 44 -9.83 -2.48 -1.04
CA VAL A 44 -8.55 -3.15 -0.80
C VAL A 44 -8.69 -4.63 -1.13
N ALA A 45 -7.63 -5.23 -1.67
CA ALA A 45 -7.60 -6.67 -1.93
C ALA A 45 -7.29 -7.44 -0.63
N GLY A 46 -8.08 -8.48 -0.36
CA GLY A 46 -7.73 -9.51 0.60
C GLY A 46 -6.83 -10.59 -0.01
N VAL A 47 -6.01 -11.22 0.82
CA VAL A 47 -5.27 -12.44 0.46
C VAL A 47 -6.05 -13.67 0.91
N ASP A 48 -6.24 -14.60 -0.01
CA ASP A 48 -6.94 -15.86 0.19
C ASP A 48 -6.01 -17.09 0.17
N GLY A 49 -6.53 -18.17 0.73
CA GLY A 49 -6.05 -19.53 0.48
C GLY A 49 -4.69 -19.90 1.07
N SER A 50 -4.27 -21.12 0.74
CA SER A 50 -2.99 -21.71 1.19
C SER A 50 -1.78 -20.93 0.69
N PHE A 51 -1.90 -20.21 -0.43
CA PHE A 51 -0.79 -19.44 -1.00
C PHE A 51 -0.32 -18.31 -0.07
N GLY A 52 -1.23 -17.62 0.61
CA GLY A 52 -0.87 -16.61 1.61
C GLY A 52 -0.18 -17.23 2.83
N VAL A 53 -0.69 -18.36 3.31
CA VAL A 53 -0.13 -19.08 4.47
C VAL A 53 1.28 -19.58 4.16
N ASP A 54 1.49 -20.17 2.99
CA ASP A 54 2.81 -20.59 2.51
C ASP A 54 3.75 -19.37 2.40
N ASN A 55 3.23 -18.21 1.96
CA ASN A 55 4.02 -16.98 1.90
C ASN A 55 4.46 -16.50 3.29
N CYS A 56 3.63 -16.64 4.34
CA CYS A 56 4.05 -16.36 5.72
C CYS A 56 5.21 -17.28 6.16
N GLY A 57 5.17 -18.56 5.79
CA GLY A 57 6.27 -19.50 6.04
C GLY A 57 7.57 -19.08 5.35
N VAL A 58 7.47 -18.66 4.09
CA VAL A 58 8.60 -18.09 3.33
C VAL A 58 9.10 -16.79 3.96
N MET A 59 8.21 -15.87 4.33
CA MET A 59 8.58 -14.61 5.00
C MET A 59 9.33 -14.88 6.32
N LYS A 60 8.87 -15.85 7.12
CA LYS A 60 9.54 -16.25 8.37
C LYS A 60 11.00 -16.66 8.16
N GLU A 61 11.30 -17.41 7.10
CA GLU A 61 12.66 -17.87 6.78
C GLU A 61 13.55 -16.75 6.25
N TYR A 62 13.01 -15.88 5.38
CA TYR A 62 13.81 -14.93 4.61
C TYR A 62 13.85 -13.51 5.19
N LEU A 63 12.83 -13.06 5.93
CA LEU A 63 12.83 -11.72 6.52
C LEU A 63 14.04 -11.42 7.41
N PRO A 64 14.55 -12.35 8.23
CA PRO A 64 15.76 -12.10 9.01
C PRO A 64 17.03 -11.80 8.20
N GLN A 65 17.01 -12.08 6.90
CA GLN A 65 18.11 -11.84 5.97
C GLN A 65 17.98 -10.48 5.28
N SER A 66 16.95 -9.69 5.61
CA SER A 66 16.71 -8.38 4.99
C SER A 66 17.90 -7.45 5.21
N PRO A 67 18.36 -6.73 4.17
CA PRO A 67 19.48 -5.79 4.30
C PRO A 67 19.23 -4.72 5.37
N TYR A 68 17.98 -4.29 5.52
CA TYR A 68 17.56 -3.36 6.56
C TYR A 68 16.42 -3.94 7.39
N ILE A 69 16.57 -3.86 8.71
CA ILE A 69 15.54 -4.25 9.68
C ILE A 69 15.43 -3.11 10.68
N LEU A 70 14.28 -2.45 10.69
CA LEU A 70 14.08 -1.15 11.33
C LEU A 70 12.88 -1.18 12.25
N ARG A 71 12.98 -0.52 13.40
CA ARG A 71 11.78 0.01 14.08
C ARG A 71 11.62 1.45 13.66
N VAL A 72 10.43 1.81 13.22
CA VAL A 72 10.13 3.16 12.77
C VAL A 72 8.86 3.69 13.44
N GLU A 73 8.78 5.00 13.62
CA GLU A 73 7.57 5.72 14.05
C GLU A 73 6.98 6.42 12.83
N VAL A 74 5.67 6.27 12.60
CA VAL A 74 5.01 6.89 11.45
C VAL A 74 4.76 8.37 11.73
N LEU A 75 5.25 9.24 10.85
CA LEU A 75 5.13 10.69 10.98
C LEU A 75 4.03 11.30 10.11
N GLY A 76 3.68 10.65 9.00
CA GLY A 76 2.73 11.17 8.02
C GLY A 76 1.76 10.11 7.53
N ASP A 77 0.58 10.57 7.12
CA ASP A 77 -0.41 9.73 6.44
C ASP A 77 0.12 9.31 5.04
N LEU A 78 -0.64 8.47 4.34
CA LEU A 78 -0.32 8.01 2.99
C LEU A 78 -0.16 9.19 2.02
N GLU A 79 1.04 9.36 1.49
CA GLU A 79 1.31 10.26 0.40
C GLU A 79 1.13 9.53 -0.94
N VAL A 80 0.20 10.02 -1.76
CA VAL A 80 -0.12 9.45 -3.06
C VAL A 80 0.63 10.20 -4.14
N LEU A 81 1.51 9.48 -4.85
CA LEU A 81 2.28 9.99 -5.98
C LEU A 81 1.74 9.40 -7.29
N PHE A 82 2.25 9.88 -8.42
CA PHE A 82 1.84 9.33 -9.72
C PHE A 82 2.29 7.87 -9.88
N GLY A 83 1.35 6.92 -9.73
CA GLY A 83 1.62 5.49 -9.85
C GLY A 83 2.37 4.87 -8.67
N GLN A 84 2.52 5.60 -7.55
CA GLN A 84 3.22 5.14 -6.36
C GLN A 84 2.56 5.70 -5.10
N ALA A 85 2.79 5.09 -3.94
CA ALA A 85 2.46 5.67 -2.66
C ALA A 85 3.58 5.42 -1.65
N GLN A 86 3.73 6.35 -0.70
CA GLN A 86 4.76 6.30 0.33
C GLN A 86 4.23 6.80 1.67
N GLN A 87 4.94 6.50 2.75
CA GLN A 87 4.65 7.07 4.07
C GLN A 87 5.92 7.54 4.75
N LYS A 88 5.84 8.74 5.34
CA LYS A 88 6.94 9.34 6.08
C LYS A 88 7.08 8.67 7.43
N VAL A 89 8.29 8.25 7.77
CA VAL A 89 8.60 7.62 9.05
C VAL A 89 9.91 8.15 9.64
N LYS A 90 10.07 7.97 10.94
CA LYS A 90 11.30 8.25 11.69
C LYS A 90 11.90 6.96 12.19
N VAL A 91 13.19 6.74 11.93
CA VAL A 91 13.92 5.57 12.44
C VAL A 91 14.06 5.67 13.96
N LYS A 92 13.60 4.65 14.68
CA LYS A 92 13.66 4.55 16.14
C LYS A 92 14.71 3.54 16.59
N GLN A 93 14.93 2.50 15.81
CA GLN A 93 15.98 1.50 16.01
C GLN A 93 16.41 0.93 14.67
N VAL A 94 17.70 0.63 14.54
CA VAL A 94 18.26 -0.16 13.44
C VAL A 94 18.74 -1.49 14.03
N TYR A 95 18.14 -2.60 13.62
CA TYR A 95 18.58 -3.95 14.00
C TYR A 95 19.54 -4.53 12.97
N ALA A 96 19.38 -4.14 11.70
CA ALA A 96 20.28 -4.46 10.60
C ALA A 96 20.24 -3.33 9.55
N GLY A 97 21.35 -3.14 8.84
CA GLY A 97 21.51 -2.14 7.79
C GLY A 97 22.54 -1.07 8.14
N ASP A 98 23.39 -0.73 7.16
CA ASP A 98 24.45 0.27 7.31
C ASP A 98 23.99 1.65 6.78
N GLY A 99 24.57 2.73 7.31
CA GLY A 99 24.35 4.09 6.78
C GLY A 99 23.00 4.74 7.12
N LEU A 100 22.15 4.06 7.90
CA LEU A 100 20.91 4.62 8.45
C LEU A 100 21.06 4.84 9.96
N GLU A 101 20.69 6.03 10.43
CA GLU A 101 20.86 6.43 11.83
C GLU A 101 19.51 6.57 12.54
N VAL A 102 19.49 6.29 13.84
CA VAL A 102 18.34 6.57 14.70
C VAL A 102 18.03 8.06 14.69
N GLY A 103 16.74 8.38 14.55
CA GLY A 103 16.23 9.75 14.46
C GLY A 103 16.10 10.28 13.04
N ARG A 104 16.69 9.60 12.04
CA ARG A 104 16.57 9.99 10.62
C ARG A 104 15.14 9.81 10.13
N GLU A 105 14.66 10.79 9.37
CA GLU A 105 13.39 10.71 8.66
C GLU A 105 13.62 10.16 7.25
N ILE A 106 12.77 9.22 6.85
CA ILE A 106 12.80 8.58 5.54
C ILE A 106 11.38 8.39 5.03
N TYR A 107 11.24 8.15 3.73
CA TYR A 107 10.02 7.60 3.16
C TYR A 107 10.12 6.08 3.06
N LEU A 108 9.06 5.39 3.45
CA LEU A 108 8.86 3.99 3.10
C LEU A 108 7.95 3.92 1.88
N SER A 109 8.42 3.19 0.87
CA SER A 109 7.66 2.88 -0.34
C SER A 109 7.79 1.39 -0.66
N ARG A 110 6.93 0.87 -1.52
CA ARG A 110 7.10 -0.45 -2.13
C ARG A 110 6.61 -0.38 -3.55
N ARG A 111 7.28 -1.06 -4.48
CA ARG A 111 6.73 -1.23 -5.83
C ARG A 111 5.35 -1.90 -5.72
N GLY A 112 4.34 -1.27 -6.32
CA GLY A 112 2.94 -1.69 -6.25
C GLY A 112 2.16 -1.07 -5.08
N TRP A 113 2.79 -0.29 -4.20
CA TRP A 113 2.05 0.66 -3.38
C TRP A 113 1.55 1.78 -4.27
N SER A 114 0.23 1.94 -4.38
CA SER A 114 -0.39 2.96 -5.24
C SER A 114 -1.87 3.14 -4.92
N VAL A 115 -2.47 4.18 -5.47
CA VAL A 115 -3.93 4.32 -5.55
C VAL A 115 -4.34 4.17 -7.01
N VAL A 116 -5.27 3.27 -7.27
CA VAL A 116 -5.77 2.96 -8.62
C VAL A 116 -7.12 3.63 -8.80
N PHE A 117 -7.23 4.46 -9.84
CA PHE A 117 -8.46 5.20 -10.21
C PHE A 117 -9.18 4.56 -11.41
N VAL A 118 -9.05 3.25 -11.56
CA VAL A 118 -9.78 2.42 -12.55
C VAL A 118 -10.68 1.49 -11.77
N GLU A 119 -11.96 1.40 -12.10
CA GLU A 119 -12.92 0.59 -11.33
C GLU A 119 -12.49 -0.89 -11.25
N PRO A 120 -12.48 -1.50 -10.03
CA PRO A 120 -12.79 -0.87 -8.75
C PRO A 120 -11.66 0.05 -8.28
N TYR A 121 -11.99 1.27 -7.84
CA TYR A 121 -10.99 2.17 -7.26
C TYR A 121 -10.37 1.51 -6.04
N SER A 122 -9.05 1.41 -5.99
CA SER A 122 -8.37 0.62 -4.96
C SER A 122 -7.14 1.30 -4.35
N ILE A 123 -6.88 0.96 -3.08
CA ILE A 123 -5.65 1.30 -2.38
C ILE A 123 -4.79 0.04 -2.37
N GLU A 124 -3.76 0.04 -3.22
CA GLU A 124 -2.83 -1.08 -3.33
C GLU A 124 -1.72 -0.91 -2.31
N ARG A 125 -1.68 -1.81 -1.32
CA ARG A 125 -0.67 -1.81 -0.24
C ARG A 125 -0.03 -3.18 -0.02
N GLN A 126 -0.32 -4.14 -0.90
CA GLN A 126 0.02 -5.55 -0.74
C GLN A 126 -0.41 -6.10 0.62
N TYR A 127 -1.72 -6.10 0.81
CA TYR A 127 -2.45 -6.80 1.85
C TYR A 127 -2.20 -6.32 3.28
N VAL A 128 -1.45 -5.24 3.48
CA VAL A 128 -1.37 -4.52 4.76
C VAL A 128 -2.13 -3.19 4.65
N ASN A 129 -2.55 -2.67 5.78
CA ASN A 129 -3.19 -1.36 5.84
C ASN A 129 -2.15 -0.23 5.71
N ILE A 130 -2.66 0.99 5.57
CA ILE A 130 -1.92 2.22 5.76
C ILE A 130 -1.42 2.23 7.21
N MET A 131 -0.15 2.53 7.43
CA MET A 131 0.41 2.56 8.77
C MET A 131 -0.13 3.77 9.54
N ASP A 132 -0.52 3.58 10.80
CA ASP A 132 -1.13 4.62 11.62
C ASP A 132 -0.10 5.64 12.10
N VAL A 133 -0.42 6.93 11.93
CA VAL A 133 0.41 8.04 12.39
C VAL A 133 0.61 7.97 13.91
N GLY A 134 1.86 8.13 14.36
CA GLY A 134 2.25 8.07 15.76
C GLY A 134 2.45 6.66 16.32
N ARG A 135 2.18 5.61 15.55
CA ARG A 135 2.49 4.23 15.95
C ARG A 135 3.87 3.80 15.47
N GLU A 136 4.42 2.81 16.17
CA GLU A 136 5.71 2.20 15.83
C GLU A 136 5.51 0.88 15.08
N TYR A 137 6.28 0.68 14.01
CA TYR A 137 6.25 -0.52 13.17
C TYR A 137 7.63 -1.14 13.05
N LEU A 138 7.69 -2.47 13.02
CA LEU A 138 8.84 -3.25 12.56
C LEU A 138 8.77 -3.36 11.03
N VAL A 139 9.82 -2.93 10.36
CA VAL A 139 9.88 -2.82 8.90
C VAL A 139 11.12 -3.52 8.37
N PHE A 140 10.93 -4.35 7.36
CA PHE A 140 12.00 -4.99 6.60
C PHE A 140 12.13 -4.31 5.23
N ALA A 141 13.35 -3.89 4.87
CA ALA A 141 13.60 -3.13 3.65
C ALA A 141 14.83 -3.63 2.88
N ASN A 142 14.80 -3.46 1.56
CA ASN A 142 15.91 -3.82 0.68
C ASN A 142 17.00 -2.74 0.65
N GLY A 143 16.62 -1.48 0.86
CA GLY A 143 17.52 -0.34 0.85
C GLY A 143 16.90 0.89 0.21
N GLU A 144 17.71 1.94 0.10
CA GLU A 144 17.36 3.18 -0.56
C GLU A 144 17.14 2.96 -2.06
N ILE A 145 16.12 3.61 -2.62
CA ILE A 145 15.84 3.65 -4.05
C ILE A 145 16.00 5.08 -4.56
N ASP A 146 16.49 5.20 -5.79
CA ASP A 146 16.61 6.50 -6.45
C ASP A 146 15.20 7.03 -6.77
N ALA A 147 14.85 8.14 -6.13
CA ALA A 147 13.58 8.83 -6.29
C ALA A 147 13.86 10.22 -6.84
N LEU A 148 13.45 10.46 -8.10
CA LEU A 148 13.85 11.62 -8.90
C LEU A 148 13.52 12.98 -8.26
N ASP A 149 12.59 13.06 -7.29
CA ASP A 149 12.09 14.31 -6.71
C ASP A 149 11.77 14.19 -5.20
N SER A 150 12.56 13.46 -4.42
CA SER A 150 12.33 13.35 -2.96
C SER A 150 13.33 14.14 -2.12
N ASP A 151 12.83 14.95 -1.19
CA ASP A 151 13.64 15.69 -0.21
C ASP A 151 14.20 14.79 0.91
N LEU A 152 13.67 13.56 1.02
CA LEU A 152 14.11 12.56 1.99
C LEU A 152 14.51 11.26 1.27
N PRO A 153 15.45 10.48 1.82
CA PRO A 153 15.75 9.14 1.31
C PRO A 153 14.49 8.29 1.26
N VAL A 154 14.27 7.59 0.15
CA VAL A 154 13.14 6.67 -0.01
C VAL A 154 13.67 5.25 0.10
N TYR A 155 13.19 4.50 1.09
CA TYR A 155 13.55 3.10 1.29
C TYR A 155 12.44 2.19 0.76
N SER A 156 12.82 1.20 -0.03
CA SER A 156 11.89 0.18 -0.51
C SER A 156 11.70 -0.90 0.54
N CYS A 157 10.46 -1.11 1.00
CA CYS A 157 10.07 -2.29 1.74
C CYS A 157 10.47 -3.56 0.98
N CYS A 158 10.84 -4.59 1.73
CA CYS A 158 11.35 -5.82 1.16
C CYS A 158 10.27 -6.50 0.31
N LYS A 159 10.66 -6.95 -0.87
CA LYS A 159 9.80 -7.67 -1.82
C LYS A 159 10.16 -9.15 -1.97
N GLY A 160 11.19 -9.60 -1.24
CA GLY A 160 11.80 -10.90 -1.39
C GLY A 160 13.27 -10.80 -1.81
N PHE A 161 13.85 -11.95 -2.18
CA PHE A 161 15.29 -12.16 -2.33
C PHE A 161 15.61 -12.96 -3.58
N GLU A 162 16.77 -12.71 -4.17
CA GLU A 162 17.33 -13.56 -5.23
C GLU A 162 18.31 -14.54 -4.58
N LYS A 163 18.08 -15.84 -4.76
CA LYS A 163 18.99 -16.88 -4.29
C LYS A 163 20.23 -16.93 -5.18
N GLU A 164 21.32 -17.47 -4.67
CA GLU A 164 22.55 -17.72 -5.46
C GLU A 164 22.32 -18.60 -6.69
N THR A 165 21.26 -19.43 -6.66
CA THR A 165 20.83 -20.28 -7.78
C THR A 165 20.13 -19.51 -8.90
N GLY A 166 19.85 -18.21 -8.73
CA GLY A 166 19.06 -17.38 -9.64
C GLY A 166 17.54 -17.48 -9.44
N GLU A 167 17.08 -18.28 -8.48
CA GLU A 167 15.65 -18.35 -8.13
C GLU A 167 15.24 -17.12 -7.30
N THR A 168 14.10 -16.50 -7.64
CA THR A 168 13.58 -15.37 -6.87
C THR A 168 12.52 -15.84 -5.86
N VAL A 169 12.79 -15.59 -4.59
CA VAL A 169 11.81 -15.63 -3.51
C VAL A 169 11.06 -14.31 -3.53
N SER A 170 9.72 -14.34 -3.58
CA SER A 170 8.89 -13.13 -3.58
C SER A 170 7.96 -13.11 -2.37
N PHE A 171 7.81 -11.92 -1.78
CA PHE A 171 6.84 -11.68 -0.72
C PHE A 171 5.56 -11.12 -1.31
N LEU A 172 4.45 -11.79 -1.01
CA LEU A 172 3.12 -11.36 -1.41
C LEU A 172 2.70 -10.17 -0.56
N VAL A 173 2.89 -10.26 0.76
CA VAL A 173 2.51 -9.25 1.74
C VAL A 173 3.68 -8.29 2.00
N ALA A 174 3.39 -7.01 2.18
CA ALA A 174 4.43 -6.06 2.58
C ALA A 174 4.87 -6.33 4.04
N PRO A 175 6.18 -6.47 4.31
CA PRO A 175 6.67 -6.84 5.65
C PRO A 175 6.79 -5.63 6.58
N VAL A 176 5.63 -5.10 6.96
CA VAL A 176 5.47 -4.05 7.97
C VAL A 176 4.54 -4.57 9.05
N PHE A 177 4.99 -4.54 10.30
CA PHE A 177 4.27 -5.12 11.44
C PHE A 177 4.10 -4.06 12.52
N CYS A 178 2.88 -3.75 12.93
CA CYS A 178 2.64 -2.82 14.02
C CYS A 178 3.14 -3.44 15.34
N TYR A 179 3.88 -2.69 16.16
CA TYR A 179 4.26 -3.21 17.48
C TYR A 179 3.08 -3.31 18.43
N ASP A 180 2.02 -2.53 18.19
CA ASP A 180 0.80 -2.59 18.99
C ASP A 180 -0.09 -3.75 18.50
N HIS A 181 -0.90 -4.28 19.41
CA HIS A 181 -1.86 -5.34 19.10
C HIS A 181 -3.04 -4.78 18.31
N THR A 182 -3.42 -5.48 17.24
CA THR A 182 -4.58 -5.17 16.40
C THR A 182 -5.40 -6.45 16.28
N ASP A 183 -6.70 -6.39 16.57
CA ASP A 183 -7.60 -7.52 16.42
C ASP A 183 -7.99 -7.68 14.94
N ASN A 184 -7.10 -8.29 14.14
CA ASN A 184 -7.37 -8.57 12.74
C ASN A 184 -8.53 -9.56 12.59
N VAL A 185 -9.54 -9.19 11.81
CA VAL A 185 -10.69 -10.06 11.49
C VAL A 185 -10.64 -10.53 10.04
N PRO A 186 -11.03 -11.79 9.73
CA PRO A 186 -11.11 -12.26 8.36
C PRO A 186 -12.07 -11.41 7.52
N LEU A 187 -11.58 -10.91 6.40
CA LEU A 187 -12.37 -10.12 5.45
C LEU A 187 -13.23 -11.02 4.57
N GLN A 188 -14.41 -10.53 4.21
CA GLN A 188 -15.31 -11.21 3.29
C GLN A 188 -15.42 -10.40 2.00
N ALA A 189 -15.01 -10.99 0.88
CA ALA A 189 -15.17 -10.36 -0.43
C ALA A 189 -16.61 -9.92 -0.65
N THR A 190 -16.77 -8.66 -1.08
CA THR A 190 -18.09 -8.12 -1.41
C THR A 190 -18.20 -7.89 -2.92
N GLY A 191 -19.36 -8.21 -3.48
CA GLY A 191 -19.65 -7.92 -4.88
C GLY A 191 -18.88 -8.78 -5.89
N ASN A 192 -18.61 -8.21 -7.07
CA ASN A 192 -18.11 -8.95 -8.25
C ASN A 192 -16.61 -8.74 -8.51
N TYR A 193 -15.88 -8.13 -7.58
CA TYR A 193 -14.48 -7.72 -7.79
C TYR A 193 -13.47 -8.72 -7.21
N GLY A 194 -13.78 -10.02 -7.20
CA GLY A 194 -12.84 -11.04 -6.71
C GLY A 194 -12.58 -10.91 -5.21
N THR A 195 -11.33 -10.68 -4.81
CA THR A 195 -10.91 -10.61 -3.39
C THR A 195 -11.04 -9.22 -2.77
N TYR A 196 -11.60 -8.25 -3.49
CA TYR A 196 -11.67 -6.87 -3.03
C TYR A 196 -12.82 -6.63 -2.05
N VAL A 197 -12.55 -5.81 -1.03
CA VAL A 197 -13.52 -5.34 -0.02
C VAL A 197 -13.44 -3.83 0.14
N PRO A 198 -14.52 -3.14 0.54
CA PRO A 198 -14.50 -1.72 0.83
C PRO A 198 -13.49 -1.43 1.94
N TYR A 199 -12.68 -0.38 1.77
CA TYR A 199 -11.72 0.02 2.79
C TYR A 199 -12.40 0.33 4.14
N SER A 200 -13.62 0.86 4.11
CA SER A 200 -14.42 1.11 5.32
C SER A 200 -14.67 -0.15 6.17
N GLU A 201 -14.64 -1.34 5.56
CA GLU A 201 -14.81 -2.63 6.25
C GLU A 201 -13.48 -3.23 6.70
N ALA A 202 -12.36 -2.82 6.09
CA ALA A 202 -11.03 -3.33 6.38
C ALA A 202 -10.16 -2.37 7.22
N LYS A 203 -10.59 -1.12 7.41
CA LYS A 203 -9.77 -0.04 8.00
C LYS A 203 -9.25 -0.30 9.40
N ASP A 204 -9.93 -1.15 10.17
CA ASP A 204 -9.54 -1.48 11.54
C ASP A 204 -8.56 -2.67 11.61
N ASN A 205 -8.31 -3.35 10.50
CA ASN A 205 -7.28 -4.38 10.39
C ASN A 205 -5.91 -3.77 10.10
N GLU A 206 -4.85 -4.40 10.60
CA GLU A 206 -3.47 -4.18 10.15
C GLU A 206 -3.18 -4.93 8.84
N PHE A 207 -3.81 -6.09 8.66
CA PHE A 207 -3.59 -7.03 7.57
C PHE A 207 -4.91 -7.58 7.00
N PHE A 208 -4.94 -7.80 5.69
CA PHE A 208 -6.13 -8.12 4.93
C PHE A 208 -6.21 -9.62 4.57
N GLY A 209 -6.32 -10.47 5.58
CA GLY A 209 -6.57 -11.91 5.39
C GLY A 209 -8.05 -12.23 5.17
N MET A 210 -8.37 -13.12 4.23
CA MET A 210 -9.77 -13.51 3.95
C MET A 210 -10.26 -14.74 4.74
N THR A 211 -9.36 -15.44 5.43
CA THR A 211 -9.69 -16.62 6.24
C THR A 211 -9.07 -16.52 7.62
N SER A 212 -9.67 -17.18 8.62
CA SER A 212 -9.09 -17.26 9.96
C SER A 212 -7.69 -17.87 9.96
N GLU A 213 -7.45 -18.88 9.11
CA GLU A 213 -6.14 -19.51 8.96
C GLU A 213 -5.08 -18.51 8.44
N MET A 214 -5.44 -17.66 7.48
CA MET A 214 -4.52 -16.65 6.95
C MET A 214 -4.21 -15.56 7.99
N VAL A 215 -5.23 -15.12 8.73
CA VAL A 215 -5.06 -14.17 9.83
C VAL A 215 -4.17 -14.78 10.91
N GLU A 216 -4.41 -16.02 11.32
CA GLU A 216 -3.60 -16.72 12.31
C GLU A 216 -2.14 -16.87 11.85
N ALA A 217 -1.90 -17.25 10.59
CA ALA A 217 -0.56 -17.37 10.04
C ALA A 217 0.19 -16.02 10.05
N TRP A 218 -0.51 -14.91 9.75
CA TRP A 218 0.06 -13.56 9.86
C TRP A 218 0.38 -13.18 11.30
N GLU A 219 -0.52 -13.43 12.25
CA GLU A 219 -0.30 -13.13 13.67
C GLU A 219 0.88 -13.94 14.24
N GLN A 220 1.01 -15.22 13.87
CA GLN A 220 2.16 -16.04 14.25
C GLN A 220 3.46 -15.48 13.68
N LEU A 221 3.49 -15.13 12.38
CA LEU A 221 4.65 -14.49 11.76
C LEU A 221 5.01 -13.17 12.46
N LYS A 222 4.03 -12.30 12.69
CA LYS A 222 4.19 -11.02 13.40
C LYS A 222 4.79 -11.24 14.78
N ALA A 223 4.22 -12.15 15.58
CA ALA A 223 4.69 -12.44 16.92
C ALA A 223 6.15 -12.91 16.93
N GLU A 224 6.53 -13.80 16.02
CA GLU A 224 7.91 -14.28 15.91
C GLU A 224 8.88 -13.17 15.49
N MET A 225 8.50 -12.33 14.52
CA MET A 225 9.35 -11.22 14.08
C MET A 225 9.51 -10.16 15.18
N ILE A 226 8.44 -9.80 15.88
CA ILE A 226 8.50 -8.85 17.00
C ILE A 226 9.31 -9.43 18.17
N GLN A 227 9.20 -10.73 18.46
CA GLN A 227 10.02 -11.37 19.49
C GLN A 227 11.52 -11.28 19.14
N LYS A 228 11.87 -11.45 17.87
CA LYS A 228 13.26 -11.37 17.40
C LYS A 228 13.79 -9.94 17.35
N TYR A 229 12.92 -8.96 17.11
CA TYR A 229 13.24 -7.54 16.98
C TYR A 229 12.35 -6.69 17.91
N PRO A 230 12.59 -6.74 19.24
CA PRO A 230 11.70 -6.12 20.23
C PRO A 230 11.83 -4.60 20.29
N ARG A 231 10.76 -3.95 20.72
CA ARG A 231 10.67 -2.49 20.93
C ARG A 231 11.76 -1.95 21.87
#